data_AF-A0A9W8DYD2-F1
#
_entry.id   AF-A0A9W8DYD2-F1
#
_cell.length_a   1.000
_cell.length_b   1.000
_cell.length_c   1.000
_cell.angle_alpha   90.00
_cell.angle_beta   90.00
_cell.angle_gamma   90.00
#
_symmetry.space_group_name_H-M   'P 1'
#
loop_
_entity.id
_entity.type
_entity.pdbx_description
1 polymer ?
#
loop_
_entity_poly.entity_id
_entity_poly.type
_entity_poly.pdbx_seq_one_letter_code
_entity_poly.pdbx_strand_id
1 'polypeptide(L)'
;SNGKRKDTTPPTAPSDSTKRSRAEPLSRTPTNVRRSVRLTVVNSNDSDCSREEPSSPTPAKRPISPLPTTTLVTTVCPTTPRRNLSQFMSPSANKSPAPAKLAPSTPTPAEKTADRYLWLVDIRDANQRSPSHPDYDPRTLFIPPAAWKKFTPFEQQFWEIKANHFDTVVFFKKGKFYELYEKDADIGHQHFDLKLTDRVNMRMVGVPESSFEFWASQFIAKGYKIAKVDQMETALGKSMREKAVRTTKAEKIIRRELTQILTAGTLVDGTMLQQDAATYCLCFKEFLRGDHQPPKFGVCFVDTATGHFHVCGFQDDLQRTTLETLLVQVQPKEVVYERGHVSRTTWRLLNNLLHAPVWNGLVSESEFWDHVTTADQLQTSGYFADSSPQAWPVVLQNLDPLTLSAVGGLVSYLRSLKLDRDL
;
A
#
# COMPACT_ATOMS: atom_id res chain seq x y z
N SER A 1 33.69 72.53 43.23
CA SER A 1 34.36 71.99 44.42
C SER A 1 33.72 70.66 44.78
N ASN A 2 34.53 69.61 44.70
CA ASN A 2 34.38 68.21 45.14
C ASN A 2 33.04 67.73 45.76
N GLY A 3 32.49 66.69 45.13
CA GLY A 3 32.66 65.31 45.62
C GLY A 3 31.90 64.93 46.89
N LYS A 4 30.87 64.10 46.74
CA LYS A 4 30.31 63.26 47.81
C LYS A 4 30.13 61.85 47.26
N ARG A 5 30.92 60.89 47.78
CA ARG A 5 30.56 59.88 48.83
C ARG A 5 29.77 58.72 48.20
N LYS A 6 29.94 57.44 48.57
CA LYS A 6 30.81 56.66 49.46
C LYS A 6 30.48 55.20 49.10
N ASP A 7 31.47 54.37 48.83
CA ASP A 7 31.88 53.20 49.63
C ASP A 7 30.82 52.15 50.04
N THR A 8 31.12 50.93 49.57
CA THR A 8 31.15 49.64 50.30
C THR A 8 29.84 48.92 50.69
N THR A 9 29.71 47.73 50.08
CA THR A 9 29.15 46.41 50.49
C THR A 9 28.97 46.13 51.99
N PRO A 10 28.32 45.00 52.43
CA PRO A 10 27.31 44.08 51.87
C PRO A 10 26.21 43.77 52.95
N PRO A 11 25.72 42.53 53.24
CA PRO A 11 25.06 41.45 52.48
C PRO A 11 23.60 41.17 52.98
N THR A 12 23.07 39.96 52.72
CA THR A 12 21.99 39.18 53.40
C THR A 12 20.59 39.15 52.75
N ALA A 13 20.16 37.94 52.37
CA ALA A 13 18.78 37.51 52.03
C ALA A 13 17.88 37.50 53.30
N PRO A 14 16.52 37.36 53.30
CA PRO A 14 15.69 36.48 52.43
C PRO A 14 14.21 36.95 52.19
N SER A 15 13.34 36.01 51.76
CA SER A 15 11.85 35.95 51.90
C SER A 15 10.93 36.30 50.69
N ASP A 16 10.46 35.23 50.07
CA ASP A 16 9.07 34.74 49.88
C ASP A 16 7.85 35.67 49.60
N SER A 17 7.08 35.24 48.58
CA SER A 17 5.65 35.50 48.25
C SER A 17 5.25 36.95 47.88
N THR A 18 4.48 37.26 46.81
CA THR A 18 3.26 36.64 46.30
C THR A 18 2.88 37.16 44.89
N LYS A 19 2.18 36.30 44.14
CA LYS A 19 1.03 36.55 43.23
C LYS A 19 1.21 36.98 41.75
N ARG A 20 0.64 36.07 40.94
CA ARG A 20 -0.19 36.22 39.72
C ARG A 20 0.50 36.04 38.37
N SER A 21 0.56 34.77 37.93
CA SER A 21 0.68 34.42 36.51
C SER A 21 -0.69 34.32 35.86
N ARG A 22 -0.83 35.02 34.72
CA ARG A 22 -1.92 34.92 33.76
C ARG A 22 -1.48 33.90 32.70
N ALA A 23 -2.38 32.99 32.36
CA ALA A 23 -2.16 31.83 31.51
C ALA A 23 -1.70 32.17 30.08
N GLU A 24 -0.75 31.38 29.57
CA GLU A 24 -0.46 31.19 28.14
C GLU A 24 -0.84 29.76 27.71
N PRO A 25 -1.23 29.55 26.44
CA PRO A 25 -1.85 28.30 26.00
C PRO A 25 -0.80 27.21 25.69
N LEU A 26 -1.07 26.02 26.21
CA LEU A 26 -0.31 24.78 25.98
C LEU A 26 -0.33 24.39 24.49
N SER A 27 0.81 24.52 23.83
CA SER A 27 1.11 23.79 22.59
C SER A 27 1.22 22.30 22.92
N ARG A 28 0.26 21.50 22.48
CA ARG A 28 0.34 20.03 22.52
C ARG A 28 1.40 19.58 21.53
N THR A 29 2.56 19.19 22.03
CA THR A 29 3.50 18.33 21.31
C THR A 29 2.91 16.91 21.27
N PRO A 30 2.95 16.19 20.14
CA PRO A 30 2.55 14.80 20.11
C PRO A 30 3.59 13.98 20.87
N THR A 31 3.20 13.43 22.01
CA THR A 31 3.94 12.41 22.73
C THR A 31 3.99 11.16 21.84
N ASN A 32 5.17 10.85 21.31
CA ASN A 32 5.45 9.57 20.67
C ASN A 32 5.42 8.49 21.76
N VAL A 33 4.24 7.89 21.97
CA VAL A 33 4.08 6.69 22.79
C VAL A 33 4.70 5.55 21.99
N ARG A 34 5.92 5.12 22.37
CA ARG A 34 6.50 3.87 21.87
C ARG A 34 5.51 2.75 22.17
N ARG A 35 4.93 2.15 21.12
CA ARG A 35 4.06 0.99 21.26
C ARG A 35 4.93 -0.19 21.70
N SER A 36 4.46 -0.94 22.69
CA SER A 36 5.16 -2.15 23.14
C SER A 36 4.88 -3.25 22.13
N VAL A 37 5.89 -3.64 21.36
CA VAL A 37 5.83 -4.83 20.50
C VAL A 37 5.54 -6.03 21.39
N ARG A 38 4.48 -6.77 21.06
CA ARG A 38 4.18 -8.06 21.69
C ARG A 38 4.34 -9.13 20.62
N LEU A 39 4.97 -10.24 21.00
CA LEU A 39 5.25 -11.36 20.11
C LEU A 39 4.78 -12.63 20.78
N THR A 40 3.89 -13.37 20.11
CA THR A 40 3.29 -14.59 20.68
C THR A 40 3.51 -15.78 19.75
N VAL A 41 3.85 -16.94 20.33
CA VAL A 41 3.88 -18.21 19.60
C VAL A 41 2.45 -18.77 19.55
N VAL A 42 1.98 -19.10 18.35
CA VAL A 42 0.71 -19.82 18.19
C VAL A 42 1.02 -21.32 18.22
N ASN A 43 0.74 -21.98 19.35
CA ASN A 43 0.89 -23.43 19.50
C ASN A 43 -0.43 -24.14 19.14
N SER A 44 -0.40 -25.08 18.21
CA SER A 44 -1.58 -25.83 17.75
C SER A 44 -2.07 -26.94 18.70
N ASN A 45 -1.63 -26.96 19.97
CA ASN A 45 -1.83 -28.11 20.86
C ASN A 45 -2.63 -27.85 22.15
N ASP A 46 -3.31 -26.71 22.30
CA ASP A 46 -4.23 -26.52 23.43
C ASP A 46 -5.63 -27.07 23.08
N SER A 47 -5.77 -28.38 23.25
CA SER A 47 -7.06 -29.07 23.35
C SER A 47 -7.04 -29.95 24.59
N ASP A 48 -7.05 -29.31 25.77
CA ASP A 48 -7.28 -30.03 27.02
C ASP A 48 -8.79 -30.21 27.22
N CYS A 49 -9.19 -31.47 27.23
CA CYS A 49 -10.55 -31.95 27.20
C CYS A 49 -10.98 -32.22 28.63
N SER A 50 -11.75 -31.30 29.23
CA SER A 50 -12.47 -31.60 30.48
C SER A 50 -13.97 -31.40 30.27
N ARG A 51 -14.67 -32.51 30.50
CA ARG A 51 -16.06 -32.80 30.21
C ARG A 51 -16.87 -32.60 31.49
N GLU A 52 -17.83 -31.69 31.47
CA GLU A 52 -18.98 -31.73 32.38
C GLU A 52 -20.27 -31.45 31.61
N GLU A 53 -21.17 -32.44 31.62
CA GLU A 53 -22.57 -32.35 31.20
C GLU A 53 -23.39 -31.66 32.31
N PRO A 54 -24.44 -30.89 31.96
CA PRO A 54 -25.75 -31.44 32.31
C PRO A 54 -26.92 -31.10 31.35
N SER A 55 -27.73 -32.14 31.12
CA SER A 55 -29.20 -32.22 31.07
C SER A 55 -30.02 -31.32 30.12
N SER A 56 -30.72 -32.01 29.21
CA SER A 56 -31.83 -31.57 28.34
C SER A 56 -33.06 -30.97 29.06
N PRO A 57 -33.85 -30.16 28.35
CA PRO A 57 -35.26 -30.55 28.17
C PRO A 57 -35.86 -30.37 26.74
N THR A 58 -36.89 -31.19 26.55
CA THR A 58 -37.85 -31.52 25.46
C THR A 58 -38.38 -30.40 24.55
N PRO A 59 -38.77 -30.69 23.27
CA PRO A 59 -39.12 -29.67 22.28
C PRO A 59 -40.62 -29.29 22.27
N ALA A 60 -40.90 -27.98 22.12
CA ALA A 60 -42.24 -27.44 21.87
C ALA A 60 -42.44 -27.10 20.37
N LYS A 61 -43.65 -27.37 19.89
CA LYS A 61 -44.10 -27.35 18.49
C LYS A 61 -44.59 -25.97 18.02
N ARG A 62 -44.23 -25.64 16.76
CA ARG A 62 -44.97 -24.89 15.70
C ARG A 62 -45.21 -23.36 15.89
N PRO A 63 -45.58 -22.60 14.82
CA PRO A 63 -45.87 -22.99 13.43
C PRO A 63 -45.10 -22.23 12.33
N ILE A 64 -45.10 -22.88 11.16
CA ILE A 64 -44.71 -22.40 9.84
C ILE A 64 -45.85 -21.53 9.27
N SER A 65 -45.52 -20.40 8.65
CA SER A 65 -46.42 -19.62 7.80
C SER A 65 -45.75 -19.28 6.45
N PRO A 66 -46.53 -19.15 5.35
CA PRO A 66 -46.10 -19.57 4.02
C PRO A 66 -45.48 -18.48 3.13
N LEU A 67 -44.70 -18.95 2.14
CA LEU A 67 -44.22 -18.20 0.98
C LEU A 67 -45.38 -17.58 0.17
N PRO A 68 -45.22 -16.36 -0.37
CA PRO A 68 -46.08 -15.88 -1.45
C PRO A 68 -45.54 -16.34 -2.82
N THR A 69 -46.36 -17.13 -3.51
CA THR A 69 -46.32 -17.35 -4.96
C THR A 69 -46.48 -16.02 -5.68
N THR A 70 -45.50 -15.64 -6.52
CA THR A 70 -45.68 -14.53 -7.49
C THR A 70 -45.64 -15.10 -8.89
N THR A 71 -46.75 -14.86 -9.57
CA THR A 71 -47.14 -15.24 -10.92
C THR A 71 -46.22 -14.63 -11.97
N LEU A 72 -45.81 -15.45 -12.94
CA LEU A 72 -45.17 -15.01 -14.18
C LEU A 72 -46.16 -14.17 -15.00
N VAL A 73 -45.85 -12.89 -15.21
CA VAL A 73 -46.52 -12.05 -16.21
C VAL A 73 -45.57 -11.89 -17.39
N THR A 74 -45.86 -12.65 -18.44
CA THR A 74 -45.27 -12.55 -19.77
C THR A 74 -45.73 -11.24 -20.41
N THR A 75 -44.82 -10.28 -20.58
CA THR A 75 -45.12 -9.08 -21.38
C THR A 75 -44.61 -9.30 -22.80
N VAL A 76 -45.56 -9.28 -23.73
CA VAL A 76 -45.40 -9.54 -25.16
C VAL A 76 -44.88 -8.27 -25.84
N CYS A 77 -43.74 -8.37 -26.53
CA CYS A 77 -43.23 -7.33 -27.41
C CYS A 77 -43.99 -7.33 -28.75
N PRO A 78 -44.42 -6.18 -29.30
CA PRO A 78 -44.99 -6.12 -30.64
C PRO A 78 -43.89 -6.12 -31.72
N THR A 79 -44.03 -7.06 -32.64
CA THR A 79 -43.31 -7.22 -33.91
C THR A 79 -43.87 -6.24 -34.97
N THR A 80 -43.03 -5.66 -35.84
CA THR A 80 -42.89 -5.95 -37.30
C THR A 80 -42.42 -4.65 -38.02
N PRO A 81 -42.00 -4.65 -39.32
CA PRO A 81 -41.49 -5.73 -40.17
C PRO A 81 -40.17 -5.40 -40.90
N ARG A 82 -39.45 -6.46 -41.30
CA ARG A 82 -38.43 -6.47 -42.37
C ARG A 82 -39.03 -6.05 -43.71
N ARG A 83 -38.28 -5.29 -44.52
CA ARG A 83 -38.50 -5.18 -45.97
C ARG A 83 -37.25 -5.58 -46.75
N ASN A 84 -37.49 -6.38 -47.78
CA ASN A 84 -36.53 -7.06 -48.63
C ASN A 84 -35.80 -6.13 -49.61
N LEU A 85 -34.62 -6.62 -49.97
CA LEU A 85 -33.78 -6.26 -51.10
C LEU A 85 -34.54 -6.42 -52.44
N SER A 86 -34.48 -5.42 -53.32
CA SER A 86 -34.54 -5.66 -54.77
C SER A 86 -33.80 -4.57 -55.55
N GLN A 87 -33.09 -5.07 -56.55
CA GLN A 87 -32.34 -4.42 -57.64
C GLN A 87 -32.95 -3.11 -58.16
N PHE A 88 -32.11 -2.09 -58.39
CA PHE A 88 -32.23 -1.23 -59.57
C PHE A 88 -30.85 -0.76 -60.04
N MET A 89 -30.75 -0.70 -61.37
CA MET A 89 -29.54 -0.59 -62.19
C MET A 89 -28.94 0.81 -62.24
N SER A 90 -27.64 0.88 -62.52
CA SER A 90 -26.89 2.10 -62.86
C SER A 90 -27.38 2.75 -64.16
N PRO A 91 -27.09 4.06 -64.36
CA PRO A 91 -26.18 4.37 -65.46
C PRO A 91 -25.10 5.44 -65.15
N SER A 92 -23.93 5.17 -65.74
CA SER A 92 -22.82 6.01 -66.20
C SER A 92 -22.62 7.47 -65.74
N ALA A 93 -21.37 7.67 -65.31
CA ALA A 93 -20.41 8.69 -65.74
C ALA A 93 -20.65 10.16 -65.37
N ASN A 94 -19.87 10.65 -64.39
CA ASN A 94 -19.14 11.91 -64.54
C ASN A 94 -17.92 12.03 -63.60
N LYS A 95 -16.77 12.22 -64.26
CA LYS A 95 -15.49 12.85 -63.86
C LYS A 95 -15.17 13.04 -62.37
N SER A 96 -14.13 12.32 -61.91
CA SER A 96 -13.39 12.59 -60.67
C SER A 96 -12.59 13.90 -60.74
N PRO A 97 -12.59 14.75 -59.69
CA PRO A 97 -11.48 15.64 -59.41
C PRO A 97 -10.43 14.96 -58.52
N ALA A 98 -9.16 15.32 -58.72
CA ALA A 98 -7.99 14.79 -58.03
C ALA A 98 -8.04 14.99 -56.50
N PRO A 99 -7.34 14.14 -55.70
CA PRO A 99 -7.35 14.28 -54.25
C PRO A 99 -6.59 15.54 -53.83
N ALA A 100 -7.28 16.44 -53.13
CA ALA A 100 -6.64 17.53 -52.42
C ALA A 100 -5.71 16.95 -51.34
N LYS A 101 -4.43 17.34 -51.37
CA LYS A 101 -3.49 17.08 -50.29
C LYS A 101 -4.04 17.66 -48.99
N LEU A 102 -4.47 16.79 -48.07
CA LEU A 102 -4.71 17.17 -46.69
C LEU A 102 -3.38 17.68 -46.12
N ALA A 103 -3.35 18.97 -45.75
CA ALA A 103 -2.29 19.51 -44.92
C ALA A 103 -2.28 18.76 -43.58
N PRO A 104 -1.11 18.48 -42.98
CA PRO A 104 -1.05 17.80 -41.69
C PRO A 104 -1.77 18.65 -40.65
N SER A 105 -2.86 18.12 -40.08
CA SER A 105 -3.55 18.73 -38.96
C SER A 105 -2.56 18.87 -37.81
N THR A 106 -2.30 20.11 -37.37
CA THR A 106 -1.54 20.34 -36.15
C THR A 106 -2.21 19.60 -34.99
N PRO A 107 -1.50 18.69 -34.29
CA PRO A 107 -2.12 17.90 -33.24
C PRO A 107 -2.57 18.81 -32.10
N THR A 108 -3.76 18.53 -31.58
CA THR A 108 -4.34 19.21 -30.42
C THR A 108 -3.45 19.01 -29.19
N PRO A 109 -3.53 19.88 -28.16
CA PRO A 109 -2.75 19.71 -26.93
C PRO A 109 -2.96 18.35 -26.23
N ALA A 110 -4.16 17.77 -26.37
CA ALA A 110 -4.48 16.44 -25.88
C ALA A 110 -3.76 15.34 -26.68
N GLU A 111 -3.78 15.40 -28.03
CA GLU A 111 -3.05 14.46 -28.90
C GLU A 111 -1.53 14.53 -28.68
N LYS A 112 -0.98 15.72 -28.49
CA LYS A 112 0.46 15.90 -28.16
C LYS A 112 0.83 15.28 -26.82
N THR A 113 -0.08 15.29 -25.85
CA THR A 113 0.12 14.65 -24.54
C THR A 113 0.00 13.13 -24.65
N ALA A 114 -0.93 12.62 -25.46
CA ALA A 114 -1.06 11.19 -25.73
C ALA A 114 0.21 10.60 -26.38
N ASP A 115 0.77 11.28 -27.38
CA ASP A 115 2.02 10.86 -28.04
C ASP A 115 3.22 10.87 -27.08
N ARG A 116 3.23 11.79 -26.09
CA ARG A 116 4.30 11.93 -25.08
C ARG A 116 4.41 10.70 -24.18
N TYR A 117 3.30 10.00 -23.96
CA TYR A 117 3.21 8.83 -23.08
C TYR A 117 2.89 7.52 -23.82
N LEU A 118 3.17 7.45 -25.13
CA LEU A 118 2.95 6.23 -25.92
C LEU A 118 3.69 5.00 -25.34
N TRP A 119 4.80 5.22 -24.65
CA TRP A 119 5.55 4.17 -23.94
C TRP A 119 4.80 3.56 -22.74
N LEU A 120 3.69 4.16 -22.28
CA LEU A 120 2.79 3.58 -21.27
C LEU A 120 1.79 2.57 -21.85
N VAL A 121 1.68 2.47 -23.19
CA VAL A 121 0.87 1.46 -23.88
C VAL A 121 1.55 0.10 -23.74
N ASP A 122 2.83 0.03 -24.09
CA ASP A 122 3.66 -1.17 -23.94
C ASP A 122 4.41 -1.14 -22.60
N ILE A 123 3.68 -1.41 -21.51
CA ILE A 123 4.24 -1.42 -20.15
C ILE A 123 5.34 -2.48 -20.07
N ARG A 124 6.50 -2.06 -19.54
CA ARG A 124 7.61 -2.94 -19.21
C ARG A 124 8.11 -2.63 -17.81
N ASP A 125 8.60 -3.64 -17.11
CA ASP A 125 9.22 -3.45 -15.80
C ASP A 125 10.59 -2.78 -15.92
N ALA A 126 11.25 -2.45 -14.80
CA ALA A 126 12.56 -1.77 -14.80
C ALA A 126 13.64 -2.50 -15.63
N ASN A 127 13.53 -3.82 -15.77
CA ASN A 127 14.43 -4.66 -16.56
C ASN A 127 13.95 -4.85 -18.02
N GLN A 128 13.01 -4.03 -18.47
CA GLN A 128 12.41 -4.05 -19.80
C GLN A 128 11.64 -5.33 -20.14
N ARG A 129 11.22 -6.11 -19.14
CA ARG A 129 10.45 -7.34 -19.31
C ARG A 129 8.97 -7.00 -19.51
N SER A 130 8.30 -7.75 -20.37
CA SER A 130 6.85 -7.62 -20.59
C SER A 130 6.06 -8.35 -19.49
N PRO A 131 4.77 -8.02 -19.29
CA PRO A 131 3.90 -8.71 -18.32
C PRO A 131 3.78 -10.23 -18.53
N SER A 132 4.09 -10.72 -19.73
CA SER A 132 4.10 -12.15 -20.05
C SER A 132 5.36 -12.89 -19.59
N HIS A 133 6.40 -12.18 -19.14
CA HIS A 133 7.66 -12.77 -18.72
C HIS A 133 7.53 -13.37 -17.30
N PRO A 134 8.07 -14.57 -17.02
CA PRO A 134 7.97 -15.20 -15.70
C PRO A 134 8.46 -14.32 -14.53
N ASP A 135 9.59 -13.64 -14.75
CA ASP A 135 10.20 -12.78 -13.72
C ASP A 135 9.74 -11.31 -13.77
N TYR A 136 8.66 -10.99 -14.49
CA TYR A 136 8.13 -9.63 -14.56
C TYR A 136 7.82 -9.07 -13.16
N ASP A 137 8.28 -7.85 -12.88
CA ASP A 137 7.93 -7.16 -11.63
C ASP A 137 6.87 -6.07 -11.85
N PRO A 138 5.60 -6.29 -11.48
CA PRO A 138 4.52 -5.30 -11.68
C PRO A 138 4.71 -4.03 -10.85
N ARG A 139 5.58 -4.05 -9.83
CA ARG A 139 5.86 -2.89 -8.97
C ARG A 139 6.77 -1.86 -9.64
N THR A 140 7.45 -2.24 -10.73
CA THR A 140 8.42 -1.36 -11.39
C THR A 140 8.00 -1.01 -12.82
N LEU A 141 8.51 0.11 -13.33
CA LEU A 141 8.24 0.58 -14.68
C LEU A 141 9.52 1.08 -15.33
N PHE A 142 9.80 0.61 -16.54
CA PHE A 142 10.86 1.17 -17.36
C PHE A 142 10.39 2.44 -18.08
N ILE A 143 11.16 3.51 -17.89
CA ILE A 143 10.94 4.78 -18.57
C ILE A 143 12.07 4.98 -19.60
N PRO A 144 11.75 5.09 -20.91
CA PRO A 144 12.77 5.29 -21.94
C PRO A 144 13.61 6.55 -21.68
N PRO A 145 14.95 6.50 -21.82
CA PRO A 145 15.81 7.67 -21.59
C PRO A 145 15.46 8.88 -22.46
N ALA A 146 14.93 8.64 -23.67
CA ALA A 146 14.45 9.70 -24.56
C ALA A 146 13.20 10.42 -24.02
N ALA A 147 12.31 9.71 -23.32
CA ALA A 147 11.16 10.30 -22.64
C ALA A 147 11.61 11.06 -21.37
N TRP A 148 12.50 10.45 -20.58
CA TRP A 148 13.04 11.04 -19.35
C TRP A 148 13.66 12.43 -19.57
N LYS A 149 14.43 12.59 -20.65
CA LYS A 149 15.07 13.88 -21.02
C LYS A 149 14.06 14.98 -21.38
N LYS A 150 12.83 14.64 -21.75
CA LYS A 150 11.76 15.60 -22.12
C LYS A 150 10.92 16.04 -20.93
N PHE A 151 11.04 15.37 -19.78
CA PHE A 151 10.30 15.69 -18.58
C PHE A 151 10.83 16.96 -17.92
N THR A 152 9.90 17.78 -17.45
CA THR A 152 10.20 18.88 -16.51
C THR A 152 10.70 18.30 -15.19
N PRO A 153 11.42 19.07 -14.36
CA PRO A 153 11.87 18.61 -13.05
C PRO A 153 10.74 18.04 -12.17
N PHE A 154 9.53 18.61 -12.29
CA PHE A 154 8.36 18.15 -11.54
C PHE A 154 7.90 16.76 -12.01
N GLU A 155 7.79 16.57 -13.33
CA GLU A 155 7.48 15.28 -13.93
C GLU A 155 8.54 14.24 -13.58
N GLN A 156 9.83 14.61 -13.56
CA GLN A 156 10.92 13.70 -13.17
C GLN A 156 10.74 13.21 -11.73
N GLN A 157 10.47 14.08 -10.76
CA GLN A 157 10.20 13.66 -9.37
C GLN A 157 9.00 12.72 -9.27
N PHE A 158 7.92 12.98 -10.00
CA PHE A 158 6.74 12.11 -10.01
C PHE A 158 7.09 10.73 -10.60
N TRP A 159 7.68 10.71 -11.80
CA TRP A 159 8.00 9.50 -12.51
C TRP A 159 9.11 8.68 -11.85
N GLU A 160 10.03 9.31 -11.12
CA GLU A 160 11.03 8.62 -10.29
C GLU A 160 10.37 7.76 -9.21
N ILE A 161 9.35 8.29 -8.53
CA ILE A 161 8.61 7.56 -7.51
C ILE A 161 7.70 6.53 -8.18
N LYS A 162 6.93 6.93 -9.19
CA LYS A 162 5.99 6.05 -9.89
C LYS A 162 6.68 4.88 -10.58
N ALA A 163 7.91 5.05 -11.05
CA ALA A 163 8.69 3.97 -11.67
C ALA A 163 9.08 2.86 -10.70
N ASN A 164 9.20 3.17 -9.41
CA ASN A 164 9.56 2.20 -8.37
C ASN A 164 8.34 1.65 -7.60
N HIS A 165 7.16 2.28 -7.77
CA HIS A 165 5.92 1.93 -7.09
C HIS A 165 4.73 1.92 -8.07
N PHE A 166 4.90 1.25 -9.21
CA PHE A 166 3.96 1.27 -10.32
C PHE A 166 2.62 0.58 -9.98
N ASP A 167 2.62 -0.35 -9.04
CA ASP A 167 1.43 -1.05 -8.52
C ASP A 167 0.63 -0.21 -7.49
N THR A 168 1.08 1.00 -7.16
CA THR A 168 0.42 1.89 -6.21
C THR A 168 -0.21 3.09 -6.90
N VAL A 169 -1.29 3.63 -6.35
CA VAL A 169 -1.85 4.92 -6.73
C VAL A 169 -1.10 6.01 -5.97
N VAL A 170 -0.40 6.89 -6.68
CA VAL A 170 0.46 7.90 -6.07
C VAL A 170 -0.31 9.19 -5.81
N PHE A 171 -0.52 9.51 -4.54
CA PHE A 171 -1.04 10.78 -4.08
C PHE A 171 0.12 11.77 -3.94
N PHE A 172 0.30 12.62 -4.95
CA PHE A 172 1.46 13.50 -5.06
C PHE A 172 1.14 14.92 -4.57
N LYS A 173 1.74 15.34 -3.46
CA LYS A 173 1.42 16.63 -2.83
C LYS A 173 1.89 17.81 -3.66
N LYS A 174 0.99 18.76 -3.89
CA LYS A 174 1.28 20.02 -4.56
C LYS A 174 0.50 21.16 -3.93
N GLY A 175 1.15 21.87 -3.01
CA GLY A 175 0.49 22.91 -2.23
C GLY A 175 -0.48 22.27 -1.25
N LYS A 176 -1.76 22.67 -1.31
CA LYS A 176 -2.84 22.19 -0.41
C LYS A 176 -3.66 21.03 -0.99
N PHE A 177 -3.16 20.38 -2.03
CA PHE A 177 -3.85 19.30 -2.74
C PHE A 177 -2.91 18.10 -2.90
N TYR A 178 -3.51 16.92 -2.91
CA TYR A 178 -2.89 15.74 -3.49
C TYR A 178 -3.40 15.58 -4.92
N GLU A 179 -2.47 15.43 -5.86
CA GLU A 179 -2.75 15.24 -7.28
C GLU A 179 -2.35 13.81 -7.67
N LEU A 180 -3.22 13.13 -8.43
CA LEU A 180 -2.97 11.83 -9.06
C LEU A 180 -2.77 12.08 -10.57
N TYR A 181 -1.85 11.36 -11.21
CA TYR A 181 -1.49 11.61 -12.61
C TYR A 181 -1.61 10.38 -13.50
N GLU A 182 -1.89 10.61 -14.78
CA GLU A 182 -2.00 9.60 -15.83
C GLU A 182 -2.92 8.43 -15.45
N LYS A 183 -2.40 7.21 -15.34
CA LYS A 183 -3.20 6.02 -15.02
C LYS A 183 -3.88 6.14 -13.66
N ASP A 184 -3.25 6.83 -12.71
CA ASP A 184 -3.81 7.05 -11.38
C ASP A 184 -4.97 8.06 -11.45
N ALA A 185 -4.88 9.02 -12.37
CA ALA A 185 -5.95 9.96 -12.64
C ALA A 185 -7.15 9.29 -13.31
N ASP A 186 -6.90 8.37 -14.24
CA ASP A 186 -7.93 7.56 -14.88
C ASP A 186 -8.69 6.72 -13.84
N ILE A 187 -7.97 6.07 -12.90
CA ILE A 187 -8.58 5.33 -11.77
C ILE A 187 -9.47 6.25 -10.93
N GLY A 188 -8.94 7.42 -10.53
CA GLY A 188 -9.68 8.37 -9.71
C GLY A 188 -10.93 8.92 -10.39
N HIS A 189 -10.85 9.17 -11.70
CA HIS A 189 -11.99 9.63 -12.49
C HIS A 189 -13.04 8.53 -12.67
N GLN A 190 -12.63 7.32 -13.05
CA GLN A 190 -13.55 6.21 -13.36
C GLN A 190 -14.28 5.66 -12.14
N HIS A 191 -13.60 5.57 -10.99
CA HIS A 191 -14.19 4.96 -9.79
C HIS A 191 -14.89 5.95 -8.86
N PHE A 192 -14.51 7.23 -8.90
CA PHE A 192 -14.95 8.22 -7.91
C PHE A 192 -15.44 9.54 -8.53
N ASP A 193 -15.58 9.60 -9.86
CA ASP A 193 -16.03 10.78 -10.62
C ASP A 193 -15.21 12.05 -10.31
N LEU A 194 -13.94 11.90 -9.93
CA LEU A 194 -13.05 13.03 -9.69
C LEU A 194 -12.84 13.80 -11.00
N LYS A 195 -12.84 15.13 -10.92
CA LYS A 195 -12.74 15.98 -12.11
C LYS A 195 -11.38 15.83 -12.78
N LEU A 196 -11.36 15.21 -13.96
CA LEU A 196 -10.18 15.07 -14.80
C LEU A 196 -9.83 16.41 -15.46
N THR A 197 -8.56 16.80 -15.36
CA THR A 197 -8.03 18.03 -15.99
C THR A 197 -6.61 17.80 -16.50
N ASP A 198 -6.16 18.63 -17.45
CA ASP A 198 -4.79 18.58 -17.97
C ASP A 198 -3.94 19.70 -17.38
N ARG A 199 -2.90 19.33 -16.63
CA ARG A 199 -1.95 20.28 -16.02
C ARG A 199 -0.55 19.69 -15.99
N VAL A 200 0.47 20.54 -16.13
CA VAL A 200 1.88 20.11 -16.07
C VAL A 200 2.23 19.06 -17.14
N ASN A 201 1.57 19.13 -18.31
CA ASN A 201 1.68 18.16 -19.41
C ASN A 201 1.27 16.72 -19.03
N MET A 202 0.45 16.53 -17.99
CA MET A 202 -0.10 15.24 -17.58
C MET A 202 -1.60 15.37 -17.31
N ARG A 203 -2.34 14.29 -17.55
CA ARG A 203 -3.73 14.15 -17.12
C ARG A 203 -3.77 13.99 -15.61
N MET A 204 -4.67 14.67 -14.94
CA MET A 204 -4.67 14.71 -13.48
C MET A 204 -6.05 14.89 -12.85
N VAL A 205 -6.23 14.27 -11.67
CA VAL A 205 -7.33 14.53 -10.74
C VAL A 205 -6.75 14.93 -9.39
N GLY A 206 -7.47 15.72 -8.61
CA GLY A 206 -6.95 16.24 -7.34
C GLY A 206 -7.98 16.22 -6.22
N VAL A 207 -7.49 16.01 -5.01
CA VAL A 207 -8.28 16.07 -3.77
C VAL A 207 -7.63 17.02 -2.76
N PRO A 208 -8.41 17.74 -1.94
CA PRO A 208 -7.87 18.56 -0.86
C PRO A 208 -7.06 17.74 0.14
N GLU A 209 -5.96 18.31 0.64
CA GLU A 209 -5.11 17.68 1.67
C GLU A 209 -5.91 17.26 2.92
N SER A 210 -6.86 18.08 3.36
CA SER A 210 -7.71 17.80 4.53
C SER A 210 -8.63 16.59 4.35
N SER A 211 -8.82 16.13 3.11
CA SER A 211 -9.64 14.96 2.79
C SER A 211 -8.81 13.75 2.35
N PHE A 212 -7.48 13.82 2.50
CA PHE A 212 -6.58 12.74 2.06
C PHE A 212 -6.99 11.38 2.63
N GLU A 213 -7.21 11.30 3.94
CA GLU A 213 -7.50 10.05 4.65
C GLU A 213 -8.81 9.42 4.16
N PHE A 214 -9.84 10.25 3.96
CA PHE A 214 -11.11 9.83 3.39
C PHE A 214 -10.94 9.26 1.98
N TRP A 215 -10.19 9.93 1.10
CA TRP A 215 -9.98 9.41 -0.25
C TRP A 215 -9.09 8.16 -0.23
N ALA A 216 -8.01 8.15 0.55
CA ALA A 216 -7.14 6.98 0.67
C ALA A 216 -7.93 5.74 1.10
N SER A 217 -8.81 5.85 2.10
CA SER A 217 -9.63 4.71 2.54
C SER A 217 -10.59 4.20 1.45
N GLN A 218 -11.15 5.10 0.63
CA GLN A 218 -12.02 4.72 -0.50
C GLN A 218 -11.28 3.96 -1.60
N PHE A 219 -10.04 4.35 -1.91
CA PHE A 219 -9.20 3.61 -2.85
C PHE A 219 -8.75 2.26 -2.27
N ILE A 220 -8.39 2.20 -1.00
CA ILE A 220 -8.00 0.96 -0.32
C ILE A 220 -9.17 -0.03 -0.27
N ALA A 221 -10.40 0.46 -0.04
CA ALA A 221 -11.62 -0.34 -0.09
C ALA A 221 -11.87 -0.99 -1.46
N LYS A 222 -11.35 -0.39 -2.53
CA LYS A 222 -11.38 -0.93 -3.91
C LYS A 222 -10.20 -1.86 -4.22
N GLY A 223 -9.31 -2.09 -3.25
CA GLY A 223 -8.14 -2.98 -3.39
C GLY A 223 -6.89 -2.28 -3.92
N TYR A 224 -6.85 -0.96 -3.98
CA TYR A 224 -5.64 -0.23 -4.40
C TYR A 224 -4.68 0.02 -3.24
N LYS A 225 -3.38 -0.08 -3.52
CA LYS A 225 -2.32 0.42 -2.64
C LYS A 225 -2.14 1.91 -2.88
N ILE A 226 -1.88 2.68 -1.83
CA ILE A 226 -1.74 4.13 -1.90
C ILE A 226 -0.33 4.55 -1.50
N ALA A 227 0.36 5.29 -2.36
CA ALA A 227 1.64 5.90 -2.04
C ALA A 227 1.43 7.40 -1.74
N LYS A 228 1.73 7.82 -0.51
CA LYS A 228 1.66 9.22 -0.09
C LYS A 228 3.01 9.90 -0.31
N VAL A 229 3.03 10.97 -1.10
CA VAL A 229 4.24 11.74 -1.38
C VAL A 229 4.05 13.16 -0.90
N ASP A 230 4.87 13.59 0.07
CA ASP A 230 4.77 14.91 0.69
C ASP A 230 5.88 15.87 0.23
N GLN A 231 5.64 17.15 0.49
CA GLN A 231 6.62 18.21 0.24
C GLN A 231 7.55 18.34 1.45
N MET A 232 8.85 18.15 1.23
CA MET A 232 9.86 18.18 2.29
C MET A 232 10.33 19.59 2.64
N GLU A 233 9.94 20.58 1.85
CA GLU A 233 10.22 21.99 2.11
C GLU A 233 8.99 22.86 1.90
N THR A 234 8.89 23.93 2.68
CA THR A 234 7.86 24.95 2.51
C THR A 234 8.18 25.86 1.32
N ALA A 235 7.17 26.54 0.77
CA ALA A 235 7.38 27.51 -0.30
C ALA A 235 8.35 28.65 0.10
N LEU A 236 8.35 29.03 1.38
CA LEU A 236 9.31 29.98 1.94
C LEU A 236 10.72 29.40 1.96
N GLY A 237 10.89 28.16 2.45
CA GLY A 237 12.18 27.47 2.45
C GLY A 237 12.78 27.35 1.05
N LYS A 238 11.95 27.01 0.07
CA LYS A 238 12.31 27.00 -1.35
C LYS A 238 12.83 28.36 -1.83
N SER A 239 12.10 29.44 -1.52
CA SER A 239 12.48 30.80 -1.94
C SER A 239 13.79 31.28 -1.31
N MET A 240 14.06 30.88 -0.07
CA MET A 240 15.31 31.18 0.63
C MET A 240 16.49 30.40 0.02
N ARG A 241 16.28 29.12 -0.29
CA ARG A 241 17.28 28.25 -0.93
C ARG A 241 17.66 28.72 -2.34
N GLU A 242 16.68 29.11 -3.15
CA GLU A 242 16.92 29.64 -4.50
C GLU A 242 17.72 30.96 -4.46
N LYS A 243 17.54 31.77 -3.42
CA LYS A 243 18.34 33.01 -3.22
C LYS A 243 19.75 32.73 -2.69
N ALA A 244 19.92 31.68 -1.88
CA ALA A 244 21.19 31.38 -1.23
C ALA A 244 22.21 30.69 -2.14
N VAL A 245 21.74 29.94 -3.15
CA VAL A 245 22.60 29.12 -4.02
C VAL A 245 22.25 29.38 -5.48
N ARG A 246 23.26 29.55 -6.34
CA ARG A 246 23.12 29.51 -7.81
C ARG A 246 22.66 28.09 -8.21
N THR A 247 21.36 27.86 -8.14
CA THR A 247 20.73 26.54 -8.22
C THR A 247 20.38 26.19 -9.67
N THR A 248 20.59 24.93 -10.03
CA THR A 248 20.19 24.35 -11.31
C THR A 248 18.66 24.31 -11.44
N LYS A 249 18.11 24.18 -12.66
CA LYS A 249 16.64 24.12 -12.87
C LYS A 249 15.95 23.00 -12.07
N ALA A 250 16.65 21.88 -11.81
CA ALA A 250 16.14 20.76 -11.02
C ALA A 250 16.05 21.10 -9.53
N GLU A 251 16.99 21.88 -9.00
CA GLU A 251 16.97 22.32 -7.62
C GLU A 251 15.93 23.42 -7.40
N LYS A 252 15.42 24.08 -8.43
CA LYS A 252 14.41 25.13 -8.30
C LYS A 252 12.99 24.65 -8.01
N ILE A 253 12.76 23.36 -7.81
CA ILE A 253 11.45 22.85 -7.41
C ILE A 253 11.47 22.34 -5.97
N ILE A 254 10.28 22.33 -5.34
CA ILE A 254 10.10 21.80 -4.00
C ILE A 254 10.46 20.31 -4.00
N ARG A 255 11.39 19.87 -3.15
CA ARG A 255 11.71 18.44 -2.98
C ARG A 255 10.51 17.68 -2.43
N ARG A 256 10.25 16.51 -3.01
CA ARG A 256 9.17 15.61 -2.62
C ARG A 256 9.71 14.21 -2.40
N GLU A 257 9.16 13.55 -1.40
CA GLU A 257 9.57 12.20 -1.04
C GLU A 257 8.36 11.36 -0.67
N LEU A 258 8.44 10.07 -1.00
CA LEU A 258 7.48 9.09 -0.52
C LEU A 258 7.55 9.04 1.01
N THR A 259 6.47 9.37 1.69
CA THR A 259 6.40 9.36 3.16
C THR A 259 5.82 8.06 3.69
N GLN A 260 4.83 7.49 3.01
CA GLN A 260 4.12 6.30 3.47
C GLN A 260 3.51 5.53 2.31
N ILE A 261 3.41 4.21 2.44
CA ILE A 261 2.57 3.36 1.58
C ILE A 261 1.46 2.76 2.46
N LEU A 262 0.21 2.92 2.03
CA LEU A 262 -0.97 2.37 2.69
C LEU A 262 -1.50 1.19 1.85
N THR A 263 -1.77 0.07 2.52
CA THR A 263 -2.39 -1.12 1.93
C THR A 263 -3.38 -1.69 2.93
N ALA A 264 -4.37 -2.43 2.44
CA ALA A 264 -5.48 -2.93 3.26
C ALA A 264 -5.01 -3.78 4.44
N GLY A 265 -3.93 -4.55 4.30
CA GLY A 265 -3.40 -5.43 5.33
C GLY A 265 -2.47 -4.78 6.35
N THR A 266 -2.04 -3.53 6.12
CA THR A 266 -1.06 -2.85 6.98
C THR A 266 -1.49 -1.43 7.39
N LEU A 267 -2.79 -1.21 7.53
CA LEU A 267 -3.32 0.05 8.06
C LEU A 267 -3.00 0.16 9.56
N VAL A 268 -2.39 1.27 9.96
CA VAL A 268 -2.03 1.54 11.36
C VAL A 268 -3.07 2.44 12.04
N ASP A 269 -3.77 3.27 11.26
CA ASP A 269 -4.78 4.20 11.76
C ASP A 269 -6.16 3.52 11.80
N GLY A 270 -6.71 3.40 13.00
CA GLY A 270 -8.03 2.82 13.23
C GLY A 270 -9.16 3.57 12.56
N THR A 271 -9.00 4.86 12.25
CA THR A 271 -10.04 5.64 11.53
C THR A 271 -10.19 5.25 10.07
N MET A 272 -9.16 4.64 9.48
CA MET A 272 -9.18 4.11 8.11
C MET A 272 -9.66 2.67 8.04
N LEU A 273 -9.75 1.97 9.18
CA LEU A 273 -10.25 0.60 9.22
C LEU A 273 -11.77 0.60 9.00
N GLN A 274 -12.20 -0.15 8.00
CA GLN A 274 -13.63 -0.29 7.70
C GLN A 274 -14.35 -1.22 8.68
N GLN A 275 -13.61 -2.06 9.39
CA GLN A 275 -14.11 -3.08 10.28
C GLN A 275 -13.35 -3.02 11.61
N ASP A 276 -14.03 -3.34 12.70
CA ASP A 276 -13.45 -3.42 14.05
C ASP A 276 -12.65 -4.72 14.27
N ALA A 277 -12.71 -5.64 13.29
CA ALA A 277 -11.96 -6.89 13.32
C ALA A 277 -10.48 -6.66 12.98
N ALA A 278 -9.61 -7.40 13.66
CA ALA A 278 -8.17 -7.39 13.39
C ALA A 278 -7.91 -7.74 11.91
N THR A 279 -7.06 -6.94 11.27
CA THR A 279 -6.68 -7.12 9.89
C THR A 279 -5.22 -7.55 9.84
N TYR A 280 -4.97 -8.75 9.33
CA TYR A 280 -3.63 -9.36 9.37
C TYR A 280 -2.91 -9.27 8.03
N CYS A 281 -1.63 -8.92 8.10
CA CYS A 281 -0.64 -9.17 7.05
C CYS A 281 0.15 -10.42 7.43
N LEU A 282 0.07 -11.46 6.59
CA LEU A 282 0.70 -12.75 6.84
C LEU A 282 1.83 -12.99 5.85
N CYS A 283 2.99 -13.37 6.36
CA CYS A 283 4.13 -13.87 5.60
C CYS A 283 4.33 -15.35 5.90
N PHE A 284 4.63 -16.15 4.88
CA PHE A 284 5.02 -17.53 5.07
C PHE A 284 6.19 -17.94 4.18
N LYS A 285 6.95 -18.93 4.65
CA LYS A 285 8.00 -19.63 3.91
C LYS A 285 7.67 -21.12 3.89
N GLU A 286 7.56 -21.69 2.70
CA GLU A 286 7.36 -23.13 2.49
C GLU A 286 8.72 -23.81 2.25
N PHE A 287 8.93 -24.98 2.85
CA PHE A 287 10.07 -25.84 2.56
C PHE A 287 9.60 -27.25 2.21
N LEU A 288 10.01 -27.72 1.03
CA LEU A 288 9.74 -29.06 0.53
C LEU A 288 11.02 -29.89 0.55
N ARG A 289 10.99 -31.05 1.21
CA ARG A 289 12.08 -32.05 1.12
C ARG A 289 11.99 -32.92 -0.14
N GLY A 290 10.81 -32.97 -0.78
CA GLY A 290 10.51 -33.69 -2.01
C GLY A 290 9.00 -33.74 -2.28
N ASP A 291 8.59 -34.12 -3.49
CA ASP A 291 7.20 -34.02 -3.97
C ASP A 291 6.17 -34.83 -3.15
N HIS A 292 6.61 -35.89 -2.47
CA HIS A 292 5.74 -36.77 -1.67
C HIS A 292 6.06 -36.74 -0.18
N GLN A 293 6.83 -35.74 0.27
CA GLN A 293 7.11 -35.56 1.69
C GLN A 293 6.27 -34.43 2.29
N PRO A 294 5.91 -34.55 3.57
CA PRO A 294 5.24 -33.47 4.28
C PRO A 294 6.08 -32.18 4.22
N PRO A 295 5.48 -31.04 3.84
CA PRO A 295 6.14 -29.75 3.83
C PRO A 295 6.44 -29.28 5.25
N LYS A 296 7.27 -28.26 5.35
CA LYS A 296 7.37 -27.44 6.55
C LYS A 296 7.01 -26.00 6.21
N PHE A 297 6.39 -25.32 7.17
CA PHE A 297 6.05 -23.92 7.08
C PHE A 297 6.65 -23.15 8.24
N GLY A 298 7.23 -22.00 7.92
CA GLY A 298 7.45 -20.91 8.85
C GLY A 298 6.45 -19.82 8.53
N VAL A 299 5.71 -19.34 9.52
CA VAL A 299 4.68 -18.31 9.35
C VAL A 299 4.91 -17.19 10.36
N CYS A 300 4.78 -15.96 9.88
CA CYS A 300 4.79 -14.75 10.69
C CYS A 300 3.66 -13.85 10.22
N PHE A 301 2.80 -13.39 11.11
CA PHE A 301 1.74 -12.46 10.76
C PHE A 301 1.57 -11.38 11.82
N VAL A 302 1.08 -10.23 11.40
CA VAL A 302 0.98 -9.04 12.26
C VAL A 302 -0.35 -8.34 12.03
N ASP A 303 -0.94 -7.87 13.12
CA ASP A 303 -1.92 -6.78 13.08
C ASP A 303 -1.19 -5.47 13.29
N THR A 304 -1.05 -4.67 12.24
CA THR A 304 -0.30 -3.40 12.28
C THR A 304 -1.01 -2.31 13.08
N ALA A 305 -2.32 -2.42 13.29
CA ALA A 305 -3.05 -1.48 14.13
C ALA A 305 -2.63 -1.62 15.60
N THR A 306 -2.39 -2.86 16.06
CA THR A 306 -1.94 -3.16 17.44
C THR A 306 -0.43 -3.33 17.58
N GLY A 307 0.30 -3.61 16.49
CA GLY A 307 1.72 -3.96 16.52
C GLY A 307 1.98 -5.34 17.14
N HIS A 308 0.98 -6.23 17.11
CA HIS A 308 1.09 -7.56 17.68
C HIS A 308 1.53 -8.57 16.61
N PHE A 309 2.71 -9.14 16.79
CA PHE A 309 3.26 -10.15 15.91
C PHE A 309 2.97 -11.55 16.44
N HIS A 310 2.63 -12.44 15.52
CA HIS A 310 2.41 -13.86 15.76
C HIS A 310 3.37 -14.65 14.90
N VAL A 311 4.04 -15.63 15.50
CA VAL A 311 4.99 -16.51 14.79
C VAL A 311 4.69 -17.96 15.11
N CYS A 312 4.74 -18.81 14.10
CA CYS A 312 4.62 -20.25 14.28
C CYS A 312 5.36 -21.01 13.17
N GLY A 313 5.98 -22.12 13.56
CA GLY A 313 6.62 -23.06 12.65
C GLY A 313 6.01 -24.44 12.84
N PHE A 314 5.66 -25.12 11.75
CA PHE A 314 5.07 -26.45 11.81
C PHE A 314 5.42 -27.30 10.60
N GLN A 315 5.45 -28.62 10.81
CA GLN A 315 5.42 -29.58 9.72
C GLN A 315 3.96 -29.89 9.41
N ASP A 316 3.58 -29.79 8.14
CA ASP A 316 2.19 -30.01 7.72
C ASP A 316 2.04 -31.35 7.01
N ASP A 317 0.81 -31.75 6.74
CA ASP A 317 0.53 -32.94 5.94
C ASP A 317 0.52 -32.62 4.44
N LEU A 318 0.34 -33.65 3.60
CA LEU A 318 0.30 -33.48 2.15
C LEU A 318 -0.87 -32.62 1.68
N GLN A 319 -1.96 -32.55 2.45
CA GLN A 319 -3.16 -31.77 2.13
C GLN A 319 -3.13 -30.35 2.70
N ARG A 320 -2.10 -29.97 3.48
CA ARG A 320 -1.93 -28.63 4.06
C ARG A 320 -3.01 -28.27 5.09
N THR A 321 -3.48 -29.25 5.87
CA THR A 321 -4.59 -29.11 6.83
C THR A 321 -4.28 -28.14 7.96
N THR A 322 -3.04 -28.09 8.43
CA THR A 322 -2.63 -27.16 9.49
C THR A 322 -2.59 -25.74 8.96
N LEU A 323 -2.03 -25.55 7.76
CA LEU A 323 -2.03 -24.25 7.08
C LEU A 323 -3.46 -23.79 6.76
N GLU A 324 -4.32 -24.68 6.27
CA GLU A 324 -5.74 -24.39 6.02
C GLU A 324 -6.43 -23.90 7.29
N THR A 325 -6.24 -24.60 8.41
CA THR A 325 -6.80 -24.21 9.71
C THR A 325 -6.33 -22.81 10.12
N LEU A 326 -5.03 -22.53 9.99
CA LEU A 326 -4.47 -21.22 10.29
C LEU A 326 -5.05 -20.12 9.40
N LEU A 327 -5.18 -20.36 8.10
CA LEU A 327 -5.72 -19.37 7.15
C LEU A 327 -7.20 -19.08 7.40
N VAL A 328 -7.99 -20.09 7.79
CA VAL A 328 -9.41 -19.92 8.13
C VAL A 328 -9.58 -19.11 9.42
N GLN A 329 -8.67 -19.28 10.39
CA GLN A 329 -8.68 -18.53 11.64
C GLN A 329 -8.20 -17.08 11.47
N VAL A 330 -7.09 -16.88 10.75
CA VAL A 330 -6.44 -15.57 10.60
C VAL A 330 -7.09 -14.71 9.52
N GLN A 331 -7.60 -15.31 8.44
CA GLN A 331 -8.18 -14.64 7.28
C GLN A 331 -7.35 -13.41 6.82
N PRO A 332 -6.06 -13.59 6.50
CA PRO A 332 -5.19 -12.48 6.17
C PRO A 332 -5.71 -11.69 4.97
N LYS A 333 -5.75 -10.36 5.09
CA LYS A 333 -6.10 -9.46 3.99
C LYS A 333 -4.94 -9.25 3.04
N GLU A 334 -3.73 -9.54 3.51
CA GLU A 334 -2.51 -9.37 2.75
C GLU A 334 -1.56 -10.53 3.01
N VAL A 335 -1.00 -11.06 1.92
CA VAL A 335 -0.12 -12.23 1.96
C VAL A 335 1.20 -11.88 1.29
N VAL A 336 2.27 -12.07 2.06
CA VAL A 336 3.67 -11.95 1.64
C VAL A 336 4.23 -13.35 1.46
N TYR A 337 4.89 -13.59 0.34
CA TYR A 337 5.49 -14.89 0.04
C TYR A 337 6.73 -14.71 -0.83
N GLU A 338 7.57 -15.74 -0.88
CA GLU A 338 8.74 -15.75 -1.73
C GLU A 338 8.39 -16.24 -3.15
N ARG A 339 8.72 -15.44 -4.16
CA ARG A 339 8.45 -15.77 -5.57
C ARG A 339 9.17 -17.05 -5.97
N GLY A 340 8.44 -17.98 -6.59
CA GLY A 340 8.99 -19.23 -7.10
C GLY A 340 9.14 -20.36 -6.06
N HIS A 341 8.87 -20.07 -4.78
CA HIS A 341 9.04 -21.03 -3.68
C HIS A 341 7.73 -21.49 -3.03
N VAL A 342 6.60 -21.27 -3.70
CA VAL A 342 5.28 -21.74 -3.25
C VAL A 342 4.84 -22.93 -4.12
N SER A 343 4.51 -24.04 -3.48
CA SER A 343 4.05 -25.25 -4.19
C SER A 343 2.69 -25.02 -4.85
N ARG A 344 2.42 -25.74 -5.94
CA ARG A 344 1.11 -25.64 -6.63
C ARG A 344 -0.07 -25.98 -5.71
N THR A 345 0.13 -26.91 -4.78
CA THR A 345 -0.88 -27.31 -3.80
C THR A 345 -1.16 -26.16 -2.83
N THR A 346 -0.12 -25.57 -2.24
CA THR A 346 -0.23 -24.40 -1.36
C THR A 346 -0.87 -23.22 -2.10
N TRP A 347 -0.45 -22.94 -3.34
CA TRP A 347 -1.00 -21.85 -4.13
C TRP A 347 -2.50 -22.03 -4.42
N ARG A 348 -2.95 -23.24 -4.74
CA ARG A 348 -4.37 -23.54 -4.92
C ARG A 348 -5.17 -23.37 -3.64
N LEU A 349 -4.63 -23.83 -2.51
CA LEU A 349 -5.27 -23.66 -1.20
C LEU A 349 -5.50 -22.18 -0.90
N LEU A 350 -4.45 -21.35 -1.03
CA LEU A 350 -4.54 -19.94 -0.71
C LEU A 350 -5.56 -19.21 -1.62
N ASN A 351 -5.60 -19.53 -2.93
CA ASN A 351 -6.58 -18.93 -3.84
C ASN A 351 -8.02 -19.38 -3.59
N ASN A 352 -8.22 -20.58 -3.03
CA ASN A 352 -9.55 -21.09 -2.73
C ASN A 352 -10.10 -20.53 -1.41
N LEU A 353 -9.23 -20.33 -0.41
CA LEU A 353 -9.64 -19.90 0.93
C LEU A 353 -9.72 -18.38 1.07
N LEU A 354 -8.78 -17.65 0.46
CA LEU A 354 -8.65 -16.21 0.68
C LEU A 354 -9.48 -15.43 -0.34
N HIS A 355 -10.41 -14.62 0.16
CA HIS A 355 -11.27 -13.78 -0.65
C HIS A 355 -10.55 -12.49 -1.07
N ALA A 356 -9.94 -12.50 -2.25
CA ALA A 356 -9.24 -11.37 -2.86
C ALA A 356 -8.19 -10.69 -1.94
N PRO A 357 -7.22 -11.45 -1.39
CA PRO A 357 -6.15 -10.85 -0.61
C PRO A 357 -5.21 -10.03 -1.50
N VAL A 358 -4.50 -9.08 -0.89
CA VAL A 358 -3.40 -8.38 -1.53
C VAL A 358 -2.19 -9.30 -1.56
N TRP A 359 -1.68 -9.61 -2.75
CA TRP A 359 -0.54 -10.50 -2.93
C TRP A 359 0.76 -9.72 -3.06
N ASN A 360 1.77 -10.09 -2.28
CA ASN A 360 3.11 -9.52 -2.35
C ASN A 360 4.16 -10.64 -2.49
N GLY A 361 4.51 -10.95 -3.74
CA GLY A 361 5.62 -11.83 -4.04
C GLY A 361 6.94 -11.07 -3.92
N LEU A 362 7.78 -11.44 -2.97
CA LEU A 362 9.13 -10.91 -2.78
C LEU A 362 10.16 -11.73 -3.56
N VAL A 363 11.16 -11.05 -4.12
CA VAL A 363 12.31 -11.69 -4.77
C VAL A 363 13.14 -12.42 -3.72
N SER A 364 13.45 -13.69 -3.97
CA SER A 364 14.28 -14.51 -3.09
C SER A 364 15.65 -13.87 -2.82
N GLU A 365 16.16 -14.05 -1.60
CA GLU A 365 17.44 -13.57 -1.05
C GLU A 365 17.59 -12.05 -0.92
N SER A 366 17.12 -11.28 -1.91
CA SER A 366 17.18 -9.81 -1.93
C SER A 366 16.10 -9.14 -1.08
N GLU A 367 14.84 -9.55 -1.28
CA GLU A 367 13.69 -9.02 -0.56
C GLU A 367 13.18 -10.02 0.48
N PHE A 368 13.10 -11.31 0.13
CA PHE A 368 12.75 -12.37 1.06
C PHE A 368 14.02 -12.94 1.69
N TRP A 369 14.41 -12.39 2.84
CA TRP A 369 15.66 -12.75 3.51
C TRP A 369 15.65 -14.18 4.04
N ASP A 370 16.82 -14.81 3.98
CA ASP A 370 17.06 -16.06 4.69
C ASP A 370 17.23 -15.80 6.20
N HIS A 371 17.32 -16.88 6.99
CA HIS A 371 17.42 -16.77 8.44
C HIS A 371 18.69 -16.02 8.92
N VAL A 372 19.81 -16.17 8.21
CA VAL A 372 21.08 -15.51 8.58
C VAL A 372 21.01 -14.02 8.32
N THR A 373 20.58 -13.63 7.10
CA THR A 373 20.38 -12.22 6.74
C THR A 373 19.33 -11.59 7.63
N THR A 374 18.25 -12.31 7.94
CA THR A 374 17.22 -11.81 8.88
C THR A 374 17.83 -11.48 10.24
N ALA A 375 18.65 -12.38 10.79
CA ALA A 375 19.28 -12.16 12.08
C ALA A 375 20.22 -10.93 12.07
N ASP A 376 21.05 -10.81 11.04
CA ASP A 376 21.94 -9.67 10.84
C ASP A 376 21.18 -8.35 10.66
N GLN A 377 20.10 -8.38 9.86
CA GLN A 377 19.25 -7.22 9.64
C GLN A 377 18.55 -6.78 10.93
N LEU A 378 17.98 -7.70 11.71
CA LEU A 378 17.35 -7.37 12.99
C LEU A 378 18.34 -6.76 13.98
N GLN A 379 19.56 -7.29 14.02
CA GLN A 379 20.65 -6.81 14.88
C GLN A 379 21.12 -5.39 14.49
N THR A 380 21.34 -5.17 13.20
CA THR A 380 21.85 -3.90 12.66
C THR A 380 20.79 -2.81 12.63
N SER A 381 19.52 -3.20 12.51
CA SER A 381 18.44 -2.22 12.42
C SER A 381 18.18 -1.49 13.73
N GLY A 382 18.52 -2.05 14.89
CA GLY A 382 18.30 -1.37 16.17
C GLY A 382 16.81 -1.20 16.51
N TYR A 383 15.98 -2.20 16.18
CA TYR A 383 14.58 -2.27 16.61
C TYR A 383 14.47 -2.52 18.12
N PHE A 384 15.39 -3.32 18.67
CA PHE A 384 15.46 -3.65 20.09
C PHE A 384 16.53 -2.82 20.80
N ALA A 385 16.40 -2.68 22.12
CA ALA A 385 17.19 -1.74 22.92
C ALA A 385 18.72 -1.93 22.76
N ASP A 386 19.18 -3.18 22.69
CA ASP A 386 20.57 -3.52 22.41
C ASP A 386 20.68 -4.34 21.13
N SER A 387 21.74 -4.11 20.35
CA SER A 387 22.11 -4.90 19.16
C SER A 387 22.67 -6.28 19.51
N SER A 388 22.33 -6.84 20.67
CA SER A 388 22.74 -8.18 21.08
C SER A 388 21.56 -9.16 20.88
N PRO A 389 21.80 -10.40 20.41
CA PRO A 389 20.72 -11.39 20.29
C PRO A 389 20.02 -11.69 21.63
N GLN A 390 20.69 -11.46 22.77
CA GLN A 390 20.11 -11.62 24.10
C GLN A 390 19.02 -10.60 24.44
N ALA A 391 19.02 -9.44 23.76
CA ALA A 391 18.02 -8.39 23.96
C ALA A 391 16.76 -8.60 23.12
N TRP A 392 16.73 -9.57 22.22
CA TRP A 392 15.54 -9.90 21.45
C TRP A 392 14.47 -10.52 22.36
N PRO A 393 13.17 -10.41 22.00
CA PRO A 393 12.13 -11.19 22.65
C PRO A 393 12.49 -12.69 22.68
N VAL A 394 12.24 -13.35 23.81
CA VAL A 394 12.54 -14.78 24.01
C VAL A 394 12.00 -15.66 22.88
N VAL A 395 10.84 -15.28 22.35
CA VAL A 395 10.23 -15.97 21.20
C VAL A 395 11.15 -15.94 19.97
N LEU A 396 11.72 -14.79 19.59
CA LEU A 396 12.63 -14.68 18.43
C LEU A 396 13.94 -15.46 18.63
N GLN A 397 14.44 -15.53 19.86
CA GLN A 397 15.70 -16.24 20.17
C GLN A 397 15.59 -17.76 19.93
N ASN A 398 14.37 -18.30 20.01
CA ASN A 398 14.12 -19.75 19.93
C ASN A 398 13.44 -20.19 18.62
N LEU A 399 13.34 -19.30 17.62
CA LEU A 399 12.73 -19.65 16.34
C LEU A 399 13.63 -20.59 15.53
N ASP A 400 12.99 -21.54 14.85
CA ASP A 400 13.67 -22.34 13.85
C ASP A 400 14.02 -21.49 12.60
N PRO A 401 15.03 -21.90 11.81
CA PRO A 401 15.48 -21.12 10.65
C PRO A 401 14.37 -20.79 9.64
N LEU A 402 13.39 -21.68 9.43
CA LEU A 402 12.34 -21.47 8.45
C LEU A 402 11.40 -20.35 8.91
N THR A 403 10.99 -20.38 10.17
CA THR A 403 10.15 -19.34 10.78
C THR A 403 10.89 -18.01 10.86
N LEU A 404 12.20 -18.02 11.18
CA LEU A 404 12.99 -16.80 11.19
C LEU A 404 13.08 -16.16 9.78
N SER A 405 13.21 -16.96 8.72
CA SER A 405 13.14 -16.44 7.34
C SER A 405 11.78 -15.83 7.01
N ALA A 406 10.67 -16.40 7.48
CA ALA A 406 9.34 -15.81 7.32
C ALA A 406 9.20 -14.46 8.06
N VAL A 407 9.78 -14.33 9.25
CA VAL A 407 9.91 -13.04 9.97
C VAL A 407 10.70 -12.05 9.12
N GLY A 408 11.82 -12.46 8.54
CA GLY A 408 12.63 -11.62 7.65
C GLY A 408 11.86 -11.10 6.44
N GLY A 409 11.11 -11.96 5.75
CA GLY A 409 10.24 -11.58 4.65
C GLY A 409 9.19 -10.54 5.07
N LEU A 410 8.56 -10.70 6.23
CA LEU A 410 7.59 -9.74 6.74
C LEU A 410 8.25 -8.39 7.09
N VAL A 411 9.38 -8.42 7.80
CA VAL A 411 10.11 -7.20 8.20
C VAL A 411 10.62 -6.44 6.97
N SER A 412 11.17 -7.13 5.98
CA SER A 412 11.58 -6.56 4.71
C SER A 412 10.41 -5.88 4.00
N TYR A 413 9.24 -6.52 3.98
CA TYR A 413 8.02 -5.94 3.44
C TYR A 413 7.57 -4.69 4.21
N LEU A 414 7.48 -4.74 5.54
CA LEU A 414 7.12 -3.59 6.38
C LEU A 414 8.11 -2.42 6.20
N ARG A 415 9.39 -2.72 6.00
CA ARG A 415 10.42 -1.71 5.69
C ARG A 415 10.16 -1.05 4.34
N SER A 416 9.74 -1.81 3.32
CA SER A 416 9.35 -1.24 2.02
C SER A 416 8.15 -0.28 2.12
N LEU A 417 7.29 -0.48 3.12
CA LEU A 417 6.14 0.37 3.42
C LEU A 417 6.45 1.55 4.35
N LYS A 418 7.69 1.62 4.88
CA LYS A 418 8.13 2.56 5.94
C LYS A 418 7.38 2.43 7.26
N LEU A 419 6.99 1.20 7.63
CA LEU A 419 6.27 0.89 8.88
C LEU A 419 7.14 0.15 9.91
N ASP A 420 8.31 -0.34 9.51
CA ASP A 420 9.17 -1.21 10.32
C ASP A 420 9.73 -0.56 11.59
N ARG A 421 9.78 0.77 11.65
CA ARG A 421 10.36 1.51 12.79
C ARG A 421 9.37 1.82 13.89
N ASP A 422 8.11 2.00 13.52
CA ASP A 422 7.04 2.40 14.43
C ASP A 422 6.33 1.19 15.06
N LEU A 423 6.36 0.05 14.35
CA LEU A 423 5.91 -1.27 14.79
C LEU A 423 7.03 -2.02 15.49
#